data_AF-T1F1G2-F1
#
_entry.id   AF-T1F1G2-F1
#
_cell.length_a   1.000
_cell.length_b   1.000
_cell.length_c   1.000
_cell.angle_alpha   90.00
_cell.angle_beta   90.00
_cell.angle_gamma   90.00
#
_symmetry.space_group_name_H-M   'P 1'
#
loop_
_entity.id
_entity.type
_entity.pdbx_description
1 polymer ?
#
loop_
_entity_poly.entity_id
_entity_poly.type
_entity_poly.pdbx_seq_one_letter_code
_entity_poly.pdbx_strand_id
1 'polypeptide(L)'
;MSQLLSSLTDRVKQLEARDEKNLLEIERLTTDLESAKRDISRLKTITVDISVAYSKRLRSKDSTKPGPLLVDLSDAAIRNPVLLAAKKFREFDKFKSVYISPDLTEAERQLDYKFRQERNRLNAELGANSPFRYGIRGN
;
A
#
# COMPACT_ATOMS: atom_id res chain seq x y z
N MET A 1 8.38 -48.66 -39.13
CA MET A 1 8.18 -47.23 -39.52
C MET A 1 7.06 -46.54 -38.74
N SER A 2 5.90 -47.17 -38.52
CA SER A 2 4.74 -46.54 -37.82
C SER A 2 5.03 -46.03 -36.39
N GLN A 3 5.70 -46.82 -35.54
CA GLN A 3 5.99 -46.43 -34.14
C GLN A 3 6.96 -45.24 -33.99
N LEU A 4 7.89 -45.07 -34.93
CA LEU A 4 8.82 -43.94 -34.93
C LEU A 4 8.12 -42.63 -35.28
N LEU A 5 7.19 -42.69 -36.25
CA LEU A 5 6.39 -41.54 -36.64
C LEU A 5 5.45 -41.12 -35.50
N SER A 6 4.76 -42.05 -34.83
CA SER A 6 3.88 -41.72 -33.70
C SER A 6 4.64 -41.11 -32.51
N SER A 7 5.82 -41.65 -32.19
CA SER A 7 6.69 -41.11 -31.15
C SER A 7 7.18 -39.69 -31.48
N LEU A 8 7.45 -39.41 -32.76
CA LEU A 8 7.83 -38.07 -33.21
C LEU A 8 6.67 -37.08 -33.03
N THR A 9 5.46 -37.46 -33.44
CA THR A 9 4.27 -36.60 -33.31
C THR A 9 3.93 -36.28 -31.86
N ASP A 10 4.03 -37.27 -30.97
CA ASP A 10 3.79 -37.06 -29.53
C ASP A 10 4.81 -36.11 -28.92
N ARG A 11 6.07 -36.20 -29.36
CA ARG A 11 7.16 -35.36 -28.89
C ARG A 11 7.05 -33.93 -29.41
N VAL A 12 6.58 -33.73 -30.65
CA VAL A 12 6.23 -32.41 -31.20
C VAL A 12 5.09 -31.77 -30.41
N LYS A 13 4.00 -32.50 -30.15
CA LYS A 13 2.89 -31.99 -29.32
C LYS A 13 3.32 -31.58 -27.91
N GLN A 14 4.21 -32.35 -27.29
CA GLN A 14 4.76 -32.01 -25.97
C GLN A 14 5.63 -30.75 -25.99
N LEU A 15 6.35 -30.50 -27.10
CA LEU A 15 7.14 -29.28 -27.27
C LEU A 15 6.22 -28.08 -27.47
N GLU A 16 5.21 -28.19 -28.34
CA GLU A 16 4.22 -27.14 -28.57
C GLU A 16 3.52 -26.71 -27.27
N ALA A 17 3.08 -27.67 -26.45
CA ALA A 17 2.46 -27.39 -25.16
C ALA A 17 3.41 -26.72 -24.14
N ARG A 18 4.71 -27.03 -24.21
CA ARG A 18 5.72 -26.35 -23.37
C ARG A 18 5.97 -24.93 -23.85
N ASP A 19 6.02 -24.70 -25.16
CA ASP A 19 6.25 -23.39 -25.74
C ASP A 19 5.06 -22.45 -25.44
N GLU A 20 3.82 -22.94 -25.53
CA GLU A 20 2.63 -22.18 -25.11
C GLU A 20 2.70 -21.80 -23.63
N LYS A 21 3.09 -22.75 -22.76
CA LYS A 21 3.24 -22.47 -21.33
C LYS A 21 4.33 -21.44 -21.05
N ASN A 22 5.46 -21.54 -21.75
CA ASN A 22 6.58 -20.59 -21.62
C ASN A 22 6.15 -19.18 -22.08
N LEU A 23 5.39 -19.07 -23.17
CA LEU A 23 4.83 -17.80 -23.65
C LEU A 23 3.94 -17.14 -22.60
N LEU A 24 3.02 -17.89 -22.00
CA LEU A 24 2.15 -17.38 -20.93
C LEU A 24 2.94 -16.91 -19.70
N GLU A 25 4.00 -17.64 -19.34
CA GLU A 25 4.86 -17.26 -18.21
C GLU A 25 5.66 -15.98 -18.52
N ILE A 26 6.17 -15.83 -19.75
CA ILE A 26 6.84 -14.61 -20.20
C ILE A 26 5.87 -13.42 -20.16
N GLU A 27 4.64 -13.57 -20.68
CA GLU A 27 3.63 -12.52 -20.63
C GLU A 27 3.35 -12.08 -19.20
N ARG A 28 3.14 -13.02 -18.28
CA ARG A 28 2.97 -12.71 -16.85
C ARG A 28 4.16 -11.94 -16.29
N LEU A 29 5.39 -12.42 -16.52
CA LEU A 29 6.61 -11.76 -16.03
C LEU A 29 6.77 -10.35 -16.59
N THR A 30 6.42 -10.13 -17.85
CA THR A 30 6.46 -8.78 -18.45
C THR A 30 5.44 -7.84 -17.80
N THR A 31 4.23 -8.32 -17.49
CA THR A 31 3.24 -7.50 -16.79
C THR A 31 3.68 -7.14 -15.36
N ASP A 32 4.26 -8.10 -14.63
CA ASP A 32 4.78 -7.88 -13.28
C ASP A 32 5.95 -6.89 -13.30
N LEU A 33 6.83 -6.99 -14.30
CA LEU A 33 7.98 -6.11 -14.48
C LEU A 33 7.56 -4.66 -14.80
N GLU A 34 6.56 -4.47 -15.65
CA GLU A 34 6.01 -3.13 -15.96
C GLU A 34 5.23 -2.52 -14.79
N SER A 35 4.59 -3.36 -13.95
CA SER A 35 4.02 -2.91 -12.67
C SER A 35 5.12 -2.42 -11.72
N ALA A 36 6.16 -3.23 -11.52
CA ALA A 36 7.28 -2.90 -10.64
C ALA A 36 8.05 -1.64 -11.07
N LYS A 37 8.25 -1.43 -12.38
CA LYS A 37 8.87 -0.19 -12.91
C LYS A 37 8.05 1.06 -12.57
N ARG A 38 6.71 0.98 -12.71
CA ARG A 38 5.80 2.06 -12.33
C ARG A 38 5.84 2.35 -10.83
N ASP A 39 5.93 1.31 -10.02
CA ASP A 39 6.06 1.48 -8.57
C ASP A 39 7.39 2.17 -8.22
N ILE A 40 8.51 1.72 -8.78
CA ILE A 40 9.84 2.32 -8.53
C ILE A 40 9.88 3.80 -8.93
N SER A 41 9.31 4.17 -10.09
CA SER A 41 9.31 5.56 -10.54
C SER A 41 8.49 6.46 -9.61
N ARG A 42 7.36 5.99 -9.09
CA ARG A 42 6.55 6.72 -8.10
C ARG A 42 7.25 6.83 -6.74
N LEU A 43 7.95 5.78 -6.30
CA LEU A 43 8.70 5.78 -5.03
C LEU A 43 9.87 6.77 -5.04
N LYS A 44 10.57 6.94 -6.17
CA LYS A 44 11.67 7.92 -6.30
C LYS A 44 11.21 9.37 -6.06
N THR A 45 9.95 9.68 -6.32
CA THR A 45 9.38 11.03 -6.08
C THR A 45 9.02 11.27 -4.60
N ILE A 46 9.03 10.22 -3.77
CA ILE A 46 8.61 10.24 -2.36
C ILE A 46 9.82 10.05 -1.43
N THR A 47 11.02 10.47 -1.84
CA THR A 47 12.20 10.40 -0.98
C THR A 47 12.19 11.57 0.01
N VAL A 48 11.85 11.27 1.26
CA VAL A 48 12.15 12.11 2.42
C VAL A 48 13.36 11.48 3.09
N ASP A 49 14.38 12.28 3.41
CA ASP A 49 15.51 11.78 4.20
C ASP A 49 15.07 11.64 5.65
N ILE A 50 15.04 10.40 6.17
CA ILE A 50 14.48 10.09 7.48
C ILE A 50 15.63 9.75 8.42
N SER A 51 15.93 10.68 9.33
CA SER A 51 16.76 10.40 10.49
C SER A 51 15.86 10.01 11.67
N VAL A 52 16.01 8.78 12.16
CA VAL A 52 15.24 8.23 13.28
C VAL A 52 16.09 8.31 14.54
N ALA A 53 15.61 9.02 15.56
CA ALA A 53 16.27 9.10 16.85
C ALA A 53 15.94 7.88 17.71
N TYR A 54 14.68 7.43 17.66
CA TYR A 54 14.22 6.31 18.48
C TYR A 54 13.13 5.52 17.77
N SER A 55 13.10 4.21 17.98
CA SER A 55 11.96 3.39 17.58
C SER A 55 11.69 2.28 18.58
N LYS A 56 10.42 2.04 18.88
CA LYS A 56 9.99 0.97 19.78
C LYS A 56 8.62 0.42 19.41
N ARG A 57 8.52 -0.90 19.39
CA ARG A 57 7.24 -1.58 19.22
C ARG A 57 6.52 -1.66 20.56
N LEU A 58 5.28 -1.17 20.60
CA LEU A 58 4.41 -1.29 21.76
C LEU A 58 3.80 -2.69 21.81
N ARG A 59 3.46 -3.16 23.01
CA ARG A 59 2.79 -4.47 23.18
C ARG A 59 1.38 -4.39 22.61
N SER A 60 1.03 -5.33 21.76
CA SER A 60 -0.35 -5.53 21.29
C SER A 60 -1.15 -6.31 22.34
N LYS A 61 -2.46 -6.02 22.44
CA LYS A 61 -3.41 -6.89 23.15
C LYS A 61 -3.73 -8.14 22.31
N ASP A 62 -3.79 -7.98 20.98
CA ASP A 62 -4.03 -9.07 20.04
C ASP A 62 -2.68 -9.75 19.70
N SER A 63 -2.55 -11.05 19.97
CA SER A 63 -1.35 -11.83 19.63
C SER A 63 -1.20 -12.09 18.13
N THR A 64 -2.30 -12.02 17.37
CA THR A 64 -2.34 -12.26 15.92
C THR A 64 -1.88 -11.07 15.09
N LYS A 65 -1.80 -9.87 15.70
CA LYS A 65 -1.42 -8.63 15.00
C LYS A 65 -0.15 -8.06 15.61
N PRO A 66 0.80 -7.58 14.78
CA PRO A 66 1.97 -6.91 15.30
C PRO A 66 1.54 -5.62 16.03
N GLY A 67 2.09 -5.39 17.21
CA GLY A 67 1.85 -4.17 17.97
C GLY A 67 2.35 -2.93 17.21
N PRO A 68 1.79 -1.75 17.51
CA PRO A 68 2.14 -0.52 16.81
C PRO A 68 3.60 -0.15 17.05
N LEU A 69 4.24 0.39 16.01
CA LEU A 69 5.61 0.89 16.07
C LEU A 69 5.57 2.39 16.35
N LEU A 70 6.13 2.81 17.47
CA LEU A 70 6.38 4.21 17.79
C LEU A 70 7.75 4.58 17.21
N VAL A 71 7.79 5.68 16.47
CA VAL A 71 9.01 6.20 15.85
C VAL A 71 9.14 7.66 16.24
N ASP A 72 10.26 7.99 16.87
CA ASP A 72 10.65 9.37 17.13
C ASP A 72 11.69 9.80 16.09
N LEU A 73 11.46 10.98 15.53
CA LEU A 73 12.25 11.54 14.45
C LEU A 73 13.33 12.45 15.06
N SER A 74 14.54 12.42 14.51
CA SER A 74 15.64 13.27 15.00
C SER A 74 15.35 14.75 14.85
N ASP A 75 14.55 15.12 13.85
CA ASP A 75 14.10 16.49 13.61
C ASP A 75 12.57 16.53 13.51
N ALA A 76 11.92 17.36 14.32
CA ALA A 76 10.47 17.53 14.31
C ALA A 76 9.95 18.13 12.99
N ALA A 77 10.78 18.89 12.26
CA ALA A 77 10.38 19.52 11.00
C ALA A 77 10.07 18.48 9.91
N ILE A 78 10.73 17.31 9.94
CA ILE A 78 10.54 16.25 8.94
C ILE A 78 9.24 15.47 9.15
N ARG A 79 8.58 15.63 10.31
CA ARG A 79 7.33 14.92 10.65
C ARG A 79 6.24 15.12 9.60
N ASN A 80 5.96 16.37 9.24
CA ASN A 80 4.88 16.68 8.31
C ASN A 80 5.18 16.20 6.87
N PRO A 81 6.41 16.41 6.32
CA PRO A 81 6.83 15.77 5.07
C PRO A 81 6.67 14.25 5.07
N VAL A 82 7.08 13.56 6.13
CA VAL A 82 6.92 12.11 6.27
C VAL A 82 5.44 11.70 6.25
N LEU A 83 4.58 12.41 6.96
CA LEU A 83 3.14 12.13 6.97
C LEU A 83 2.47 12.39 5.62
N LEU A 84 2.92 13.40 4.87
CA LEU A 84 2.44 13.67 3.51
C LEU A 84 2.90 12.59 2.52
N ALA A 85 4.16 12.17 2.61
CA ALA A 85 4.71 11.06 1.86
C ALA A 85 3.94 9.75 2.16
N ALA A 86 3.66 9.50 3.44
CA ALA A 86 2.90 8.33 3.89
C ALA A 86 1.49 8.24 3.29
N LYS A 87 0.82 9.38 3.08
CA LYS A 87 -0.49 9.39 2.40
C LYS A 87 -0.39 8.87 0.97
N LYS A 88 0.67 9.26 0.23
CA LYS A 88 0.92 8.79 -1.14
C LYS A 88 1.23 7.30 -1.20
N PHE A 89 1.90 6.74 -0.18
CA PHE A 89 2.17 5.30 -0.14
C PHE A 89 0.89 4.43 -0.11
N ARG A 90 -0.26 4.97 0.30
CA ARG A 90 -1.52 4.21 0.28
C ARG A 90 -2.05 3.92 -1.13
N GLU A 91 -1.55 4.62 -2.15
CA GLU A 91 -1.90 4.36 -3.54
C GLU A 91 -1.28 3.05 -4.08
N PHE A 92 -0.30 2.49 -3.36
CA PHE A 92 0.36 1.26 -3.72
C PHE A 92 -0.28 0.08 -2.98
N ASP A 93 -0.64 -0.98 -3.70
CA ASP A 93 -1.34 -2.14 -3.13
C ASP A 93 -0.57 -2.79 -1.98
N LYS A 94 0.77 -2.79 -2.07
CA LYS A 94 1.65 -3.34 -1.03
C LYS A 94 1.56 -2.62 0.31
N PHE A 95 1.22 -1.33 0.31
CA PHE A 95 1.21 -0.48 1.51
C PHE A 95 -0.19 -0.04 1.93
N LYS A 96 -1.24 -0.51 1.24
CA LYS A 96 -2.64 -0.18 1.51
C LYS A 96 -3.10 -0.53 2.93
N SER A 97 -2.51 -1.56 3.53
CA SER A 97 -2.79 -2.02 4.89
C SER A 97 -1.95 -1.33 5.97
N VAL A 98 -0.95 -0.52 5.59
CA VAL A 98 -0.04 0.14 6.52
C VAL A 98 -0.53 1.56 6.79
N TYR A 99 -0.64 1.89 8.08
CA TYR A 99 -1.12 3.19 8.54
C TYR A 99 -0.03 3.89 9.32
N ILE A 100 0.32 5.10 8.86
CA ILE A 100 1.21 6.02 9.57
C ILE A 100 0.35 7.22 9.99
N SER A 101 0.37 7.52 11.27
CA SER A 101 -0.40 8.60 11.89
C SER A 101 0.51 9.36 12.86
N PRO A 102 0.28 10.67 13.07
CA PRO A 102 0.96 11.39 14.14
C PRO A 102 0.58 10.78 15.49
N ASP A 103 1.52 10.82 16.43
CA ASP A 103 1.19 10.58 17.83
C ASP A 103 0.47 11.82 18.37
N LEU A 104 -0.65 11.58 19.05
CA LEU A 104 -1.54 12.61 19.57
C LEU A 104 -1.71 12.37 21.06
N THR A 105 -1.74 13.46 21.82
CA THR A 105 -2.12 13.43 23.23
C THR A 105 -3.56 12.94 23.39
N GLU A 106 -3.94 12.52 24.60
CA GLU A 106 -5.30 12.06 24.87
C GLU A 106 -6.36 13.12 24.58
N ALA A 107 -6.08 14.37 24.95
CA ALA A 107 -6.97 15.50 24.68
C ALA A 107 -7.16 15.72 23.17
N GLU A 108 -6.06 15.72 22.40
CA GLU A 108 -6.11 15.86 20.94
C GLU A 108 -6.85 14.70 20.28
N ARG A 109 -6.64 13.46 20.76
CA ARG A 109 -7.39 12.27 20.27
C ARG A 109 -8.88 12.41 20.50
N GLN A 110 -9.30 12.84 21.68
CA GLN A 110 -10.73 13.04 21.98
C GLN A 110 -11.35 14.13 21.09
N LEU A 111 -10.61 15.21 20.87
CA LEU A 111 -11.04 16.31 20.03
C LEU A 111 -11.15 15.90 18.56
N ASP A 112 -10.14 15.20 18.02
CA ASP A 112 -10.17 14.64 16.67
C ASP A 112 -11.32 13.63 16.49
N TYR A 113 -11.58 12.80 17.50
CA TYR A 113 -12.72 11.88 17.49
C TYR A 113 -14.06 12.62 17.37
N LYS A 114 -14.27 13.68 18.16
CA LYS A 114 -15.47 14.52 18.09
C LYS A 114 -15.63 15.18 16.72
N PHE A 115 -14.55 15.71 16.15
CA PHE A 115 -14.59 16.30 14.80
C PHE A 115 -14.94 15.27 13.72
N ARG A 116 -14.44 14.03 13.83
CA ARG A 116 -14.82 12.95 12.91
C ARG A 116 -16.29 12.57 13.04
N GLN A 117 -16.82 12.51 14.26
CA GLN A 117 -18.24 12.25 14.48
C GLN A 117 -19.10 13.35 13.85
N GLU A 118 -18.80 14.62 14.12
CA GLU A 118 -19.57 15.74 13.59
C GLU A 118 -19.50 15.81 12.06
N ARG A 119 -18.29 15.65 11.49
CA ARG A 119 -18.12 15.56 10.03
C ARG A 119 -18.97 14.44 9.44
N ASN A 120 -18.98 13.26 10.05
CA ASN A 120 -19.77 12.13 9.56
C ASN A 120 -21.27 12.40 9.66
N ARG A 121 -21.73 13.04 10.75
CA ARG A 121 -23.13 13.45 10.92
C ARG A 121 -23.56 14.40 9.82
N LEU A 122 -22.81 15.49 9.63
CA LEU A 122 -23.08 16.49 8.60
C LEU A 122 -23.01 15.92 7.17
N ASN A 123 -22.07 15.00 6.90
CA ASN A 123 -21.98 14.33 5.61
C ASN A 123 -23.11 13.32 5.36
N ALA A 124 -23.67 12.71 6.41
CA ALA A 124 -24.84 11.86 6.31
C ALA A 124 -26.09 12.69 6.03
N GLU A 125 -26.25 13.84 6.69
CA GLU A 125 -27.35 14.80 6.47
C GLU A 125 -27.39 15.32 5.03
N LEU A 126 -26.23 15.55 4.40
CA LEU A 126 -26.11 15.98 3.00
C LEU A 126 -26.61 14.95 1.95
N GLY A 127 -26.76 13.67 2.33
CA GLY A 127 -27.15 12.60 1.43
C GLY A 127 -26.10 12.24 0.36
N ALA A 128 -26.32 11.15 -0.38
CA ALA A 128 -25.36 10.64 -1.36
C ALA A 128 -25.15 11.57 -2.57
N ASN A 129 -26.14 12.41 -2.89
CA ASN A 129 -26.19 13.20 -4.12
C ASN A 129 -25.50 14.57 -4.03
N SER A 130 -25.07 15.00 -2.83
CA SER A 130 -24.36 16.27 -2.71
C SER A 130 -22.94 16.17 -3.29
N PRO A 131 -22.52 17.07 -4.20
CA PRO A 131 -21.16 17.11 -4.73
C PRO A 131 -20.14 17.61 -3.70
N PHE A 132 -20.60 18.19 -2.58
CA PHE A 132 -19.73 18.74 -1.53
C PHE A 132 -19.76 17.86 -0.28
N ARG A 133 -18.60 17.72 0.36
CA ARG A 133 -18.43 17.00 1.63
C ARG A 133 -17.68 17.87 2.62
N TYR A 134 -18.11 17.85 3.87
CA TYR A 134 -17.36 18.44 4.97
C TYR A 134 -16.06 17.65 5.20
N GLY A 135 -14.96 18.39 5.31
CA GLY A 135 -13.65 17.89 5.70
C GLY A 135 -13.23 18.46 7.06
N ILE A 136 -12.36 17.76 7.77
CA ILE A 136 -11.67 18.31 8.94
C ILE A 136 -10.43 19.00 8.41
N ARG A 137 -10.29 20.30 8.67
CA ARG A 137 -9.07 21.04 8.33
C ARG A 137 -7.99 20.63 9.32
N GLY A 138 -7.02 19.85 8.85
CA GLY A 138 -5.83 19.52 9.64
C GLY A 138 -4.85 20.68 9.62
N ASN A 139 -4.24 20.97 10.78
CA ASN A 139 -3.02 21.79 10.87
C ASN A 139 -1.81 21.06 10.26
#